data_AF-A0A7S1S3V2-F1
#
_entry.id   AF-A0A7S1S3V2-F1
#
_cell.length_a   1.000
_cell.length_b   1.000
_cell.length_c   1.000
_cell.angle_alpha   90.00
_cell.angle_beta   90.00
_cell.angle_gamma   90.00
#
_symmetry.space_group_name_H-M   'P 1'
#
loop_
_entity.id
_entity.type
_entity.pdbx_description
1 polymer ?
#
loop_
_entity_poly.entity_id
_entity_poly.type
_entity_poly.pdbx_seq_one_letter_code
_entity_poly.pdbx_strand_id
1 'polypeptide(L)'
;VIFPLFHYSLPSVETGLVASDWEGYELVNAMFRDVVLKEYQQGDMVWINDYPLMLLPRLLRQERKEITIGFYLHCVFPSPEVYRILPQREELLRGILSSNMIGFHNFQYVQHFLTSCIHVLGLECTASGIEACELAGGTHTKVITVPLGIRLEPYQSLLNQEETRVRIEEFMGTFGDRKLLVAVDRLEEKKGIRHKLMAFHKFLQKAPDWASKCVLVQIVEPGDDPTEDTEETGEQQRLLQQVYQMV
;
A
#
# COMPACT_ATOMS: atom_id res chain seq x y z
N VAL A 1 -11.18 -4.95 4.81
CA VAL A 1 -11.86 -3.63 4.87
C VAL A 1 -11.00 -2.45 4.41
N ILE A 2 -9.96 -2.05 5.15
CA ILE A 2 -9.23 -0.79 4.89
C ILE A 2 -8.50 -0.83 3.53
N PHE A 3 -7.71 -1.87 3.28
CA PHE A 3 -6.88 -1.97 2.09
C PHE A 3 -7.66 -1.94 0.77
N PRO A 4 -8.74 -2.74 0.55
CA PRO A 4 -9.55 -2.64 -0.66
C PRO A 4 -10.13 -1.23 -0.87
N LEU A 5 -10.71 -0.64 0.18
CA LEU A 5 -11.33 0.68 0.09
C LEU A 5 -10.31 1.79 -0.24
N PHE A 6 -9.13 1.75 0.38
CA PHE A 6 -8.04 2.68 0.11
C PHE A 6 -7.56 2.62 -1.34
N HIS A 7 -7.73 1.47 -1.99
CA HIS A 7 -7.45 1.25 -3.41
C HIS A 7 -8.69 1.39 -4.31
N TYR A 8 -9.74 2.07 -3.83
CA TYR A 8 -10.96 2.36 -4.59
C TYR A 8 -11.77 1.11 -5.00
N SER A 9 -11.51 -0.04 -4.37
CA SER A 9 -12.37 -1.22 -4.43
C SER A 9 -13.50 -1.02 -3.41
N LEU A 10 -14.64 -0.52 -3.88
CA LEU A 10 -15.78 -0.22 -3.01
C LEU A 10 -16.42 -1.52 -2.49
N PRO A 11 -16.81 -1.58 -1.21
CA PRO A 11 -17.49 -2.74 -0.67
C PRO A 11 -18.80 -2.99 -1.41
N SER A 12 -19.08 -4.27 -1.68
CA SER A 12 -20.37 -4.68 -2.25
C SER A 12 -21.42 -4.84 -1.13
N VAL A 13 -22.69 -4.98 -1.51
CA VAL A 13 -23.80 -5.19 -0.57
C VAL A 13 -23.64 -6.48 0.24
N GLU A 14 -22.91 -7.47 -0.30
CA GLU A 14 -22.72 -8.79 0.30
C GLU A 14 -21.56 -8.84 1.30
N THR A 15 -20.57 -7.95 1.14
CA THR A 15 -19.30 -7.94 1.90
C THR A 15 -19.37 -6.97 3.08
N GLY A 16 -20.53 -6.89 3.72
CA GLY A 16 -20.85 -5.90 4.76
C GLY A 16 -19.75 -5.81 5.82
N LEU A 17 -19.43 -4.58 6.23
CA LEU A 17 -18.44 -4.27 7.25
C LEU A 17 -18.83 -4.95 8.57
N VAL A 18 -18.24 -6.11 8.87
CA VAL A 18 -18.60 -6.91 10.04
C VAL A 18 -17.99 -6.26 11.29
N ALA A 19 -18.80 -6.05 12.31
CA ALA A 19 -18.35 -5.42 13.56
C ALA A 19 -17.20 -6.20 14.23
N SER A 20 -17.14 -7.53 14.06
CA SER A 20 -16.07 -8.38 14.59
C SER A 20 -14.68 -8.05 14.03
N ASP A 21 -14.59 -7.56 12.79
CA ASP A 21 -13.30 -7.22 12.17
C ASP A 21 -12.67 -6.01 12.86
N TRP A 22 -13.50 -5.09 13.36
CA TRP A 22 -13.03 -3.91 14.09
C TRP A 22 -12.48 -4.27 15.46
N GLU A 23 -13.16 -5.14 16.21
CA GLU A 23 -12.68 -5.62 17.51
C GLU A 23 -11.32 -6.33 17.38
N GLY A 24 -11.16 -7.15 16.34
CA GLY A 24 -9.88 -7.77 16.01
C GLY A 24 -8.79 -6.74 15.69
N TYR A 25 -9.14 -5.70 14.92
CA TYR A 25 -8.22 -4.61 14.57
C TYR A 25 -7.76 -3.81 15.80
N GLU A 26 -8.68 -3.50 16.72
CA GLU A 26 -8.38 -2.85 18.00
C GLU A 26 -7.49 -3.74 18.87
N LEU A 27 -7.80 -5.04 18.98
CA LEU A 27 -7.03 -6.00 19.75
C LEU A 27 -5.58 -6.09 19.26
N VAL A 28 -5.38 -6.21 17.94
CA VAL A 28 -4.03 -6.24 17.35
C VAL A 28 -3.27 -4.95 17.67
N ASN A 29 -3.90 -3.77 17.50
CA ASN A 29 -3.27 -2.50 17.83
C ASN A 29 -2.91 -2.39 19.33
N ALA A 30 -3.75 -2.93 20.22
CA ALA A 30 -3.47 -2.99 21.65
C ALA A 30 -2.30 -3.94 21.99
N MET A 31 -2.21 -5.10 21.32
CA MET A 31 -1.07 -6.00 21.47
C MET A 31 0.24 -5.34 21.02
N PHE A 32 0.21 -4.62 19.90
CA PHE A 32 1.38 -3.84 19.45
C PHE A 32 1.75 -2.74 20.44
N ARG A 33 0.76 -2.03 21.02
CA ARG A 33 1.00 -1.04 22.07
C ARG A 33 1.78 -1.67 23.24
N ASP A 34 1.33 -2.81 23.73
CA ASP A 34 1.93 -3.47 24.91
C ASP A 34 3.39 -3.88 24.64
N VAL A 35 3.66 -4.40 23.45
CA VAL A 35 5.03 -4.77 23.02
C VAL A 35 5.91 -3.52 22.90
N VAL A 36 5.44 -2.47 22.24
CA VAL A 36 6.22 -1.24 22.06
C VAL A 36 6.52 -0.58 23.42
N LEU A 37 5.53 -0.50 24.32
CA LEU A 37 5.73 0.12 25.64
C LEU A 37 6.66 -0.65 26.55
N LYS A 38 6.80 -1.97 26.35
CA LYS A 38 7.75 -2.80 27.09
C LYS A 38 9.20 -2.48 26.71
N GLU A 39 9.46 -2.21 25.44
CA GLU A 39 10.80 -1.93 24.91
C GLU A 39 11.15 -0.42 24.93
N TYR A 40 10.14 0.45 25.02
CA TYR A 40 10.31 1.90 24.98
C TYR A 40 11.06 2.46 26.20
N GLN A 41 12.03 3.34 25.94
CA GLN A 41 12.70 4.18 26.92
C GLN A 41 12.39 5.65 26.67
N GLN A 42 12.38 6.46 27.74
CA GLN A 42 12.08 7.89 27.63
C GLN A 42 13.05 8.58 26.66
N GLY A 43 12.50 9.20 25.62
CA GLY A 43 13.26 9.89 24.58
C GLY A 43 13.42 9.10 23.28
N ASP A 44 13.00 7.82 23.25
CA ASP A 44 12.97 7.04 22.02
C ASP A 44 11.96 7.62 21.01
N MET A 45 12.22 7.36 19.73
CA MET A 45 11.31 7.64 18.64
C MET A 45 10.67 6.35 18.15
N VAL A 46 9.34 6.31 18.12
CA VAL A 46 8.59 5.17 17.57
C VAL A 46 8.16 5.48 16.14
N TRP A 47 8.57 4.64 15.20
CA TRP A 47 8.17 4.75 13.79
C TRP A 47 7.17 3.64 13.43
N ILE A 48 5.92 4.03 13.21
CA ILE A 48 4.80 3.15 12.90
C ILE A 48 4.58 3.11 11.39
N ASN A 49 4.36 1.91 10.86
CA ASN A 49 4.25 1.68 9.42
C ASN A 49 2.91 1.07 9.07
N ASP A 50 2.27 1.71 8.10
CA ASP A 50 1.15 1.24 7.30
C ASP A 50 -0.22 1.12 8.00
N TYR A 51 -1.24 0.86 7.18
CA TYR A 51 -2.65 0.84 7.56
C TYR A 51 -3.06 -0.18 8.64
N PRO A 52 -2.34 -1.29 8.93
CA PRO A 52 -2.72 -2.17 10.03
C PRO A 52 -2.61 -1.52 11.42
N LEU A 53 -1.78 -0.47 11.55
CA LEU A 53 -1.42 0.14 12.84
C LEU A 53 -1.89 1.59 12.98
N MET A 54 -3.02 1.96 12.36
CA MET A 54 -3.50 3.35 12.36
C MET A 54 -3.96 3.82 13.75
N LEU A 55 -4.34 2.91 14.66
CA LEU A 55 -4.76 3.27 16.04
C LEU A 55 -3.59 3.37 17.01
N LEU A 56 -2.50 2.66 16.71
CA LEU A 56 -1.33 2.54 17.57
C LEU A 56 -0.78 3.89 18.07
N PRO A 57 -0.66 4.97 17.25
CA PRO A 57 -0.13 6.23 17.75
C PRO A 57 -0.93 6.80 18.92
N ARG A 58 -2.27 6.72 18.86
CA ARG A 58 -3.15 7.19 19.92
C ARG A 58 -3.02 6.35 21.18
N LEU A 59 -3.00 5.03 21.02
CA LEU A 59 -2.85 4.09 22.12
C LEU A 59 -1.53 4.29 22.88
N LEU A 60 -0.43 4.55 22.17
CA LEU A 60 0.85 4.86 22.79
C LEU A 60 0.83 6.20 23.53
N ARG A 61 0.24 7.23 22.93
CA ARG A 61 0.20 8.58 23.51
C ARG A 61 -0.68 8.67 24.76
N GLN A 62 -1.72 7.84 24.85
CA GLN A 62 -2.54 7.70 26.06
C GLN A 62 -1.73 7.21 27.26
N GLU A 63 -0.78 6.30 27.04
CA GLU A 63 0.11 5.76 28.07
C GLU A 63 1.35 6.62 28.32
N ARG A 64 1.84 7.31 27.29
CA ARG A 64 3.05 8.15 27.32
C ARG A 64 2.82 9.45 26.55
N LYS A 65 2.43 10.51 27.26
CA LYS A 65 2.08 11.81 26.64
C LYS A 65 3.20 12.46 25.82
N GLU A 66 4.45 12.29 26.24
CA GLU A 66 5.64 12.92 25.62
C GLU A 66 6.32 12.03 24.57
N ILE A 67 5.74 10.88 24.23
CA ILE A 67 6.34 9.96 23.25
C ILE A 67 6.42 10.61 21.87
N THR A 68 7.58 10.46 21.21
CA THR A 68 7.78 10.96 19.84
C THR A 68 7.41 9.86 18.84
N ILE A 69 6.37 10.12 18.03
CA ILE A 69 5.80 9.15 17.10
C ILE A 69 5.88 9.67 15.66
N GLY A 70 6.45 8.88 14.77
CA GLY A 70 6.27 9.00 13.32
C GLY A 70 5.32 7.92 12.80
N PHE A 71 4.45 8.29 11.87
CA PHE A 71 3.61 7.34 11.14
C PHE A 71 3.85 7.49 9.64
N TYR A 72 3.96 6.39 8.91
CA TYR A 72 4.09 6.39 7.46
C TYR A 72 3.08 5.44 6.81
N LEU A 73 2.26 5.96 5.88
CA LEU A 73 1.31 5.15 5.14
C LEU A 73 1.91 4.71 3.80
N HIS A 74 2.06 3.40 3.64
CA HIS A 74 2.66 2.82 2.43
C HIS A 74 1.64 2.62 1.31
N CYS A 75 0.38 2.38 1.67
CA CYS A 75 -0.70 2.30 0.71
C CYS A 75 -1.24 3.68 0.29
N VAL A 76 -2.17 3.65 -0.68
CA VAL A 76 -2.88 4.85 -1.15
C VAL A 76 -3.76 5.42 -0.05
N PHE A 77 -3.80 6.75 0.11
CA PHE A 77 -4.86 7.40 0.89
C PHE A 77 -6.00 7.82 -0.04
N PRO A 78 -7.23 7.31 0.14
CA PRO A 78 -8.33 7.51 -0.79
C PRO A 78 -8.89 8.93 -0.72
N SER A 79 -9.69 9.32 -1.70
CA SER A 79 -10.35 10.63 -1.68
C SER A 79 -11.33 10.74 -0.51
N PRO A 80 -11.65 11.96 -0.03
CA PRO A 80 -12.55 12.17 1.11
C PRO A 80 -13.96 11.57 0.92
N GLU A 81 -14.44 11.44 -0.32
CA GLU A 81 -15.71 10.81 -0.67
C GLU A 81 -15.68 9.31 -0.38
N VAL A 82 -14.58 8.65 -0.77
CA VAL A 82 -14.38 7.22 -0.56
C VAL A 82 -14.05 6.93 0.90
N TYR A 83 -13.21 7.77 1.54
CA TYR A 83 -12.85 7.62 2.95
C TYR A 83 -14.07 7.61 3.88
N ARG A 84 -15.09 8.42 3.57
CA ARG A 84 -16.33 8.52 4.37
C ARG A 84 -17.16 7.24 4.42
N ILE A 85 -16.90 6.28 3.54
CA ILE A 85 -17.54 4.96 3.55
C ILE A 85 -17.11 4.14 4.78
N LEU A 86 -15.94 4.40 5.36
CA LEU A 86 -15.50 3.72 6.57
C LEU A 86 -16.43 4.06 7.75
N PRO A 87 -16.96 3.05 8.47
CA PRO A 87 -17.73 3.28 9.68
C PRO A 87 -16.86 3.92 10.77
N GLN A 88 -15.66 3.39 10.99
CA GLN A 88 -14.70 3.85 12.01
C GLN A 88 -13.74 4.92 11.51
N ARG A 89 -14.17 5.69 10.50
CA ARG A 89 -13.41 6.79 9.88
C ARG A 89 -12.81 7.78 10.87
N GLU A 90 -13.55 8.11 11.93
CA GLU A 90 -13.10 9.07 12.95
C GLU A 90 -11.99 8.48 13.81
N GLU A 91 -12.16 7.26 14.32
CA GLU A 91 -11.18 6.59 15.16
C GLU A 91 -9.85 6.39 14.44
N LEU A 92 -9.91 6.01 13.15
CA LEU A 92 -8.72 5.87 12.31
C LEU A 92 -7.98 7.19 12.08
N LEU A 93 -8.69 8.30 11.81
CA LEU A 93 -8.05 9.61 11.67
C LEU A 93 -7.44 10.06 13.00
N ARG A 94 -8.19 9.97 14.11
CA ARG A 94 -7.70 10.34 15.45
C ARG A 94 -6.51 9.49 15.88
N GLY A 95 -6.50 8.22 15.47
CA GLY A 95 -5.37 7.30 15.60
C GLY A 95 -4.11 7.89 14.98
N ILE A 96 -4.12 8.14 13.67
CA ILE A 96 -2.96 8.65 12.95
C ILE A 96 -2.56 10.07 13.43
N LEU A 97 -3.53 10.94 13.68
CA LEU A 97 -3.31 12.32 14.17
C LEU A 97 -2.65 12.39 15.54
N SER A 98 -2.60 11.28 16.28
CA SER A 98 -1.81 11.19 17.51
C SER A 98 -0.31 10.99 17.24
N SER A 99 0.17 11.25 16.03
CA SER A 99 1.58 11.21 15.63
C SER A 99 2.19 12.61 15.61
N ASN A 100 3.48 12.75 15.85
CA ASN A 100 4.18 14.04 15.66
C ASN A 100 4.41 14.32 14.17
N MET A 101 4.63 13.26 13.38
CA MET A 101 4.86 13.34 11.94
C MET A 101 4.10 12.24 11.21
N ILE A 102 3.47 12.60 10.09
CA ILE A 102 2.78 11.68 9.18
C ILE A 102 3.41 11.80 7.80
N GLY A 103 3.88 10.68 7.24
CA GLY A 103 4.46 10.61 5.90
C GLY A 103 3.56 9.86 4.91
N PHE A 104 3.52 10.38 3.68
CA PHE A 104 2.87 9.74 2.53
C PHE A 104 3.79 9.72 1.31
N HIS A 105 3.53 8.82 0.38
CA HIS A 105 4.27 8.73 -0.89
C HIS A 105 4.06 9.93 -1.83
N ASN A 106 2.83 10.44 -1.92
CA ASN A 106 2.43 11.45 -2.90
C ASN A 106 1.75 12.64 -2.22
N PHE A 107 1.96 13.83 -2.76
CA PHE A 107 1.31 15.07 -2.34
C PHE A 107 -0.23 14.97 -2.43
N GLN A 108 -0.77 14.26 -3.42
CA GLN A 108 -2.22 14.04 -3.51
C GLN A 108 -2.78 13.30 -2.30
N TYR A 109 -2.04 12.34 -1.74
CA TYR A 109 -2.46 11.59 -0.54
C TYR A 109 -2.46 12.50 0.69
N VAL A 110 -1.48 13.40 0.79
CA VAL A 110 -1.47 14.46 1.82
C VAL A 110 -2.73 15.32 1.71
N GLN A 111 -3.07 15.78 0.50
CA GLN A 111 -4.27 16.59 0.30
C GLN A 111 -5.55 15.84 0.69
N HIS A 112 -5.71 14.60 0.23
CA HIS A 112 -6.86 13.77 0.60
C HIS A 112 -6.96 13.54 2.11
N PHE A 113 -5.83 13.28 2.78
CA PHE A 113 -5.79 13.12 4.23
C PHE A 113 -6.23 14.38 4.96
N LEU A 114 -5.66 15.54 4.61
CA LEU A 114 -6.01 16.82 5.22
C LEU A 114 -7.48 17.17 4.97
N THR A 115 -7.98 17.02 3.74
CA THR A 115 -9.40 17.24 3.43
C THR A 115 -10.31 16.26 4.18
N SER A 116 -9.89 15.02 4.39
CA SER A 116 -10.63 14.06 5.21
C SER A 116 -10.65 14.49 6.68
N CYS A 117 -9.54 15.01 7.22
CA CYS A 117 -9.50 15.59 8.57
C CYS A 117 -10.46 16.78 8.74
N ILE A 118 -10.52 17.67 7.75
CA ILE A 118 -11.46 18.80 7.74
C ILE A 118 -12.91 18.29 7.72
N HIS A 119 -13.26 17.43 6.76
CA HIS A 119 -14.65 17.03 6.56
C HIS A 119 -15.19 16.04 7.58
N VAL A 120 -14.33 15.16 8.11
CA VAL A 120 -14.74 14.10 9.05
C VAL A 120 -14.63 14.56 10.50
N LEU A 121 -13.58 15.33 10.85
CA LEU A 121 -13.32 15.73 12.23
C LEU A 121 -13.59 17.23 12.50
N GLY A 122 -13.89 18.02 11.47
CA GLY A 122 -14.12 19.47 11.62
C GLY A 122 -12.86 20.25 11.95
N LEU A 123 -11.68 19.74 11.57
CA LEU A 123 -10.40 20.35 11.90
C LEU A 123 -10.02 21.46 10.92
N GLU A 124 -9.32 22.47 11.41
CA GLU A 124 -8.62 23.44 10.54
C GLU A 124 -7.21 22.90 10.24
N CYS A 125 -6.86 22.87 8.95
CA CYS A 125 -5.57 22.41 8.47
C CYS A 125 -4.77 23.57 7.90
N THR A 126 -3.47 23.59 8.16
CA THR A 126 -2.52 24.54 7.56
C THR A 126 -1.66 23.82 6.51
N ALA A 127 -0.89 24.59 5.74
CA ALA A 127 0.06 24.01 4.78
C ALA A 127 1.17 23.16 5.43
N SER A 128 1.45 23.37 6.72
CA SER A 128 2.47 22.63 7.49
C SER A 128 1.92 21.39 8.20
N GLY A 129 0.60 21.19 8.22
CA GLY A 129 -0.08 20.09 8.90
C GLY A 129 -1.24 20.55 9.76
N ILE A 130 -1.52 19.81 10.83
CA ILE A 130 -2.66 20.05 11.72
C ILE A 130 -2.17 20.61 13.05
N GLU A 131 -2.77 21.72 13.47
CA GLU A 131 -2.46 22.35 14.76
C GLU A 131 -2.94 21.48 15.92
N ALA A 132 -2.28 21.63 17.07
CA ALA A 132 -2.63 20.87 18.26
C ALA A 132 -4.03 21.27 18.76
N CYS A 133 -4.98 20.34 18.69
CA CYS A 133 -6.26 20.49 19.37
C CYS A 133 -6.72 19.12 19.90
N GLU A 134 -7.62 19.11 20.89
CA GLU A 134 -8.13 17.87 21.47
C GLU A 134 -8.74 16.94 20.41
N LEU A 135 -9.40 17.51 19.41
CA LEU A 135 -9.97 16.78 18.28
C LEU A 135 -8.89 16.14 17.36
N ALA A 136 -7.68 16.68 17.35
CA ALA A 136 -6.52 16.19 16.58
C ALA A 136 -5.54 15.37 17.44
N GLY A 137 -5.99 14.79 18.56
CA GLY A 137 -5.12 13.98 19.43
C GLY A 137 -4.19 14.79 20.33
N GLY A 138 -4.42 16.10 20.45
CA GLY A 138 -3.74 16.99 21.40
C GLY A 138 -2.29 17.35 21.05
N THR A 139 -1.83 17.03 19.84
CA THR A 139 -0.46 17.30 19.38
C THR A 139 -0.45 18.03 18.05
N HIS A 140 0.54 18.89 17.85
CA HIS A 140 0.82 19.41 16.53
C HIS A 140 1.36 18.26 15.67
N THR A 141 0.78 18.09 14.50
CA THR A 141 1.07 16.98 13.61
C THR A 141 1.57 17.51 12.27
N LYS A 142 2.85 17.25 11.97
CA LYS A 142 3.43 17.62 10.68
C LYS A 142 3.10 16.57 9.64
N VAL A 143 2.54 16.98 8.51
CA VAL A 143 2.22 16.08 7.40
C VAL A 143 3.17 16.33 6.23
N ILE A 144 3.85 15.29 5.76
CA ILE A 144 4.89 15.40 4.73
C ILE A 144 4.69 14.40 3.59
N THR A 145 5.25 14.74 2.44
CA THR A 145 5.39 13.85 1.29
C THR A 145 6.83 13.39 1.17
N VAL A 146 7.07 12.09 1.27
CA VAL A 146 8.39 11.48 1.13
C VAL A 146 8.23 10.18 0.35
N PRO A 147 8.54 10.12 -0.96
CA PRO A 147 8.48 8.87 -1.71
C PRO A 147 9.58 7.92 -1.23
N LEU A 148 9.24 6.65 -0.99
CA LEU A 148 10.23 5.62 -0.67
C LEU A 148 11.06 5.25 -1.90
N GLY A 149 12.37 5.19 -1.70
CA GLY A 149 13.32 4.68 -2.69
C GLY A 149 13.76 3.26 -2.37
N ILE A 150 14.46 2.64 -3.32
CA ILE A 150 15.15 1.36 -3.12
C ILE A 150 16.64 1.60 -2.93
N ARG A 151 17.28 0.73 -2.14
CA ARG A 151 18.74 0.72 -2.01
C ARG A 151 19.34 -0.03 -3.19
N LEU A 152 20.19 0.65 -3.98
CA LEU A 152 20.66 0.14 -5.29
C LEU A 152 21.91 -0.74 -5.19
N GLU A 153 22.72 -0.54 -4.15
CA GLU A 153 24.04 -1.16 -4.00
C GLU A 153 24.00 -2.70 -4.04
N PRO A 154 23.04 -3.40 -3.38
CA PRO A 154 22.95 -4.85 -3.46
C PRO A 154 22.63 -5.34 -4.88
N TYR A 155 21.76 -4.63 -5.61
CA TYR A 155 21.40 -4.99 -6.98
C TYR A 155 22.57 -4.78 -7.94
N GLN A 156 23.29 -3.67 -7.81
CA GLN A 156 24.50 -3.41 -8.58
C GLN A 156 25.57 -4.47 -8.32
N SER A 157 25.74 -4.86 -7.05
CA SER A 157 26.68 -5.91 -6.68
C SER A 157 26.28 -7.26 -7.28
N LEU A 158 24.99 -7.60 -7.26
CA LEU A 158 24.46 -8.83 -7.86
C LEU A 158 24.65 -8.86 -9.38
N LEU A 159 24.36 -7.75 -10.08
CA LEU A 159 24.54 -7.61 -11.53
C LEU A 159 26.00 -7.75 -11.98
N ASN A 160 26.97 -7.46 -11.11
CA ASN A 160 28.39 -7.59 -11.39
C ASN A 160 28.93 -9.02 -11.18
N GLN A 161 28.15 -9.93 -10.62
CA GLN A 161 28.57 -11.31 -10.42
C GLN A 161 28.59 -12.07 -11.75
N GLU A 162 29.64 -12.85 -11.98
CA GLU A 162 29.81 -13.61 -13.23
C GLU A 162 28.64 -14.56 -13.47
N GLU A 163 28.17 -15.27 -12.45
CA GLU A 163 27.01 -16.17 -12.53
C GLU A 163 25.75 -15.44 -13.01
N THR A 164 25.51 -14.23 -12.51
CA THR A 164 24.36 -13.41 -12.93
C THR A 164 24.49 -12.97 -14.38
N ARG A 165 25.70 -12.58 -14.82
CA ARG A 165 25.96 -12.19 -16.21
C ARG A 165 25.76 -13.35 -17.17
N VAL A 166 26.29 -14.53 -16.85
CA VAL A 166 26.08 -15.76 -17.62
C VAL A 166 24.59 -16.07 -17.74
N ARG A 167 23.84 -15.98 -16.64
CA ARG A 167 22.40 -16.25 -16.63
C ARG A 167 21.60 -15.24 -17.46
N ILE A 168 22.01 -13.96 -17.46
CA ILE A 168 21.43 -12.93 -18.32
C ILE A 168 21.69 -13.26 -19.80
N GLU A 169 22.91 -13.67 -20.15
CA GLU A 169 23.27 -14.04 -21.53
C GLU A 169 22.50 -15.28 -22.00
N GLU A 170 22.39 -16.32 -21.18
CA GLU A 170 21.60 -17.52 -21.47
C GLU A 170 20.11 -17.20 -21.66
N PHE A 171 19.56 -16.38 -20.77
CA PHE A 171 18.16 -15.95 -20.85
C PHE A 171 17.90 -15.13 -22.12
N MET A 172 18.77 -14.17 -22.44
CA MET A 172 18.67 -13.38 -23.68
C MET A 172 18.85 -14.26 -24.93
N GLY A 173 19.77 -15.22 -24.89
CA GLY A 173 20.01 -16.19 -25.97
C GLY A 173 18.79 -17.04 -26.30
N THR A 174 17.95 -17.36 -25.31
CA THR A 174 16.69 -18.09 -25.48
C THR A 174 15.71 -17.35 -26.42
N PHE A 175 15.78 -16.02 -26.47
CA PHE A 175 14.88 -15.20 -27.27
C PHE A 175 15.48 -14.74 -28.62
N GLY A 176 16.77 -14.96 -28.86
CA GLY A 176 17.46 -14.55 -30.09
C GLY A 176 17.38 -13.04 -30.33
N ASP A 177 17.18 -12.62 -31.59
CA ASP A 177 17.15 -11.20 -31.97
C ASP A 177 15.82 -10.48 -31.63
N ARG A 178 14.91 -11.14 -30.92
CA ARG A 178 13.60 -10.57 -30.56
C ARG A 178 13.74 -9.55 -29.44
N LYS A 179 12.95 -8.48 -29.51
CA LYS A 179 12.81 -7.50 -28.43
C LYS A 179 12.05 -8.11 -27.26
N LEU A 180 12.70 -8.11 -26.09
CA LEU A 180 12.13 -8.64 -24.88
C LEU A 180 11.47 -7.53 -24.06
N LEU A 181 10.20 -7.74 -23.71
CA LEU A 181 9.46 -6.97 -22.73
C LEU A 181 9.36 -7.85 -21.49
N VAL A 182 9.93 -7.41 -20.36
CA VAL A 182 9.85 -8.16 -19.10
C VAL A 182 8.98 -7.37 -18.13
N ALA A 183 8.03 -8.05 -17.50
CA ALA A 183 7.22 -7.50 -16.43
C ALA A 183 7.19 -8.48 -15.26
N VAL A 184 7.31 -7.95 -14.05
CA VAL A 184 7.28 -8.71 -12.80
C VAL A 184 6.24 -8.06 -11.90
N ASP A 185 5.17 -8.77 -11.60
CA ASP A 185 4.05 -8.24 -10.83
C ASP A 185 3.50 -9.33 -9.92
N ARG A 186 2.99 -8.94 -8.73
CA ARG A 186 2.14 -9.84 -7.93
C ARG A 186 0.82 -10.08 -8.67
N LEU A 187 0.23 -11.25 -8.48
CA LEU A 187 -1.08 -11.60 -9.03
C LEU A 187 -2.21 -10.81 -8.33
N GLU A 188 -2.35 -9.53 -8.62
CA GLU A 188 -3.36 -8.65 -8.04
C GLU A 188 -3.98 -7.80 -9.17
N GLU A 189 -5.31 -7.57 -9.15
CA GLU A 189 -5.99 -6.81 -10.22
C GLU A 189 -5.39 -5.39 -10.38
N LYS A 190 -5.02 -4.79 -9.26
CA LYS A 190 -4.42 -3.45 -9.15
C LYS A 190 -3.08 -3.32 -9.89
N LYS A 191 -2.38 -4.44 -10.17
CA LYS A 191 -1.13 -4.44 -10.96
C LYS A 191 -1.36 -4.35 -12.46
N GLY A 192 -2.62 -4.45 -12.90
CA GLY A 192 -2.98 -4.21 -14.30
C GLY A 192 -2.38 -5.21 -15.28
N ILE A 193 -2.06 -6.43 -14.84
CA ILE A 193 -1.51 -7.51 -15.70
C ILE A 193 -2.41 -7.71 -16.91
N ARG A 194 -3.73 -7.81 -16.70
CA ARG A 194 -4.71 -7.92 -17.79
C ARG A 194 -4.62 -6.76 -18.78
N HIS A 195 -4.54 -5.52 -18.29
CA HIS A 195 -4.43 -4.35 -19.15
C HIS A 195 -3.14 -4.38 -19.98
N LYS A 196 -2.03 -4.83 -19.40
CA LYS A 196 -0.76 -5.04 -20.09
C LYS A 196 -0.88 -6.06 -21.23
N LEU A 197 -1.49 -7.22 -20.96
CA LEU A 197 -1.72 -8.25 -21.97
C LEU A 197 -2.64 -7.78 -23.10
N MET A 198 -3.75 -7.11 -22.76
CA MET A 198 -4.66 -6.53 -23.75
C MET A 198 -3.97 -5.45 -24.61
N ALA A 199 -3.12 -4.63 -24.00
CA ALA A 199 -2.33 -3.64 -24.72
C ALA A 199 -1.33 -4.30 -25.68
N PHE A 200 -0.66 -5.36 -25.23
CA PHE A 200 0.26 -6.14 -26.06
C PHE A 200 -0.47 -6.81 -27.23
N HIS A 201 -1.62 -7.43 -26.98
CA HIS A 201 -2.48 -8.00 -28.03
C HIS A 201 -2.88 -6.94 -29.07
N LYS A 202 -3.38 -5.78 -28.63
CA LYS A 202 -3.75 -4.67 -29.53
C LYS A 202 -2.55 -4.11 -30.30
N PHE A 203 -1.38 -4.08 -29.67
CA PHE A 203 -0.14 -3.66 -30.33
C PHE A 203 0.20 -4.60 -31.50
N LEU A 204 0.15 -5.91 -31.29
CA LEU A 204 0.42 -6.91 -32.34
C LEU A 204 -0.62 -6.87 -33.47
N GLN A 205 -1.89 -6.59 -33.16
CA GLN A 205 -2.92 -6.38 -34.19
C GLN A 205 -2.65 -5.16 -35.07
N LYS A 206 -2.18 -4.05 -34.46
CA LYS A 206 -1.90 -2.80 -35.19
C LYS A 206 -0.58 -2.84 -35.94
N ALA A 207 0.38 -3.63 -35.49
CA ALA A 207 1.69 -3.75 -36.10
C ALA A 207 2.12 -5.23 -36.24
N PRO A 208 1.52 -5.98 -37.19
CA PRO A 208 1.75 -7.42 -37.34
C PRO A 208 3.21 -7.81 -37.58
N ASP A 209 4.00 -6.92 -38.18
CA ASP A 209 5.45 -7.10 -38.41
C ASP A 209 6.24 -7.32 -37.11
N TRP A 210 5.66 -6.98 -35.95
CA TRP A 210 6.27 -7.21 -34.64
C TRP A 210 6.00 -8.59 -34.06
N ALA A 211 5.03 -9.35 -34.57
CA ALA A 211 4.63 -10.64 -34.00
C ALA A 211 5.80 -11.65 -33.91
N SER A 212 6.72 -11.63 -34.88
CA SER A 212 7.92 -12.46 -34.86
C SER A 212 9.14 -11.77 -34.23
N LYS A 213 9.05 -10.48 -33.92
CA LYS A 213 10.18 -9.62 -33.49
C LYS A 213 10.13 -9.24 -32.02
N CYS A 214 9.06 -9.51 -31.28
CA CYS A 214 8.98 -9.20 -29.86
C CYS A 214 8.35 -10.33 -29.03
N VAL A 215 8.75 -10.39 -27.76
CA VAL A 215 8.22 -11.33 -26.77
C VAL A 215 7.94 -10.57 -25.48
N LEU A 216 6.76 -10.82 -24.89
CA LEU A 216 6.43 -10.38 -23.54
C LEU A 216 6.60 -11.56 -22.58
N VAL A 217 7.50 -11.42 -21.61
CA VAL A 217 7.67 -12.34 -20.48
C VAL A 217 7.04 -11.68 -19.25
N GLN A 218 5.86 -12.18 -18.88
CA GLN A 218 5.18 -11.78 -17.66
C GLN A 218 5.49 -12.80 -16.56
N ILE A 219 6.32 -12.39 -15.61
CA ILE A 219 6.57 -13.13 -14.37
C ILE A 219 5.49 -12.69 -13.39
N VAL A 220 4.83 -13.66 -12.79
CA VAL A 220 3.78 -13.42 -11.80
C VAL A 220 4.21 -14.07 -10.50
N GLU A 221 4.39 -13.24 -9.48
CA GLU A 221 4.52 -13.75 -8.12
C GLU A 221 3.12 -14.11 -7.61
N PRO A 222 2.93 -15.33 -7.07
CA PRO A 222 1.66 -15.66 -6.43
C PRO A 222 1.39 -14.63 -5.32
N GLY A 223 0.11 -14.26 -5.15
CA GLY A 223 -0.28 -13.41 -4.04
C GLY A 223 -0.24 -14.15 -2.70
N ASP A 224 -0.96 -13.66 -1.70
CA ASP A 224 -1.02 -14.31 -0.38
C ASP A 224 -1.63 -15.73 -0.47
N ASP A 225 -1.36 -16.56 0.55
CA ASP A 225 -1.48 -18.02 0.51
C ASP A 225 -2.86 -18.52 0.03
N PRO A 226 -2.95 -19.34 -1.04
CA PRO A 226 -4.20 -19.87 -1.58
C PRO A 226 -4.95 -20.83 -0.63
N THR A 227 -4.38 -21.15 0.53
CA THR A 227 -5.05 -21.93 1.59
C THR A 227 -5.99 -21.09 2.46
N GLU A 228 -5.94 -19.76 2.36
CA GLU A 228 -6.93 -18.87 2.94
C GLU A 228 -8.04 -18.59 1.92
N ASP A 229 -9.25 -19.07 2.20
CA ASP A 229 -10.46 -18.87 1.39
C ASP A 229 -10.94 -17.41 1.55
N THR A 230 -10.21 -16.48 0.92
CA THR A 230 -10.44 -15.04 0.96
C THR A 230 -10.95 -14.54 -0.38
N GLU A 231 -11.59 -13.36 -0.39
CA GLU A 231 -12.02 -12.68 -1.62
C GLU A 231 -10.86 -12.49 -2.62
N GLU A 232 -9.63 -12.30 -2.10
CA GLU A 232 -8.41 -12.14 -2.92
C GLU A 232 -8.06 -13.43 -3.66
N THR A 233 -8.20 -14.60 -3.04
CA THR A 233 -7.99 -15.91 -3.69
C THR A 233 -8.98 -16.12 -4.85
N GLY A 234 -10.23 -15.75 -4.68
CA GLY A 234 -11.25 -15.79 -5.74
C GLY A 234 -11.02 -14.77 -6.86
N GLU A 235 -10.44 -13.60 -6.55
CA GLU A 235 -10.02 -12.60 -7.53
C GLU A 235 -8.82 -13.09 -8.35
N GLN A 236 -7.82 -13.67 -7.69
CA GLN A 236 -6.64 -14.28 -8.30
C GLN A 236 -7.02 -15.37 -9.30
N GLN A 237 -7.92 -16.29 -8.92
CA GLN A 237 -8.39 -17.36 -9.81
C GLN A 237 -9.10 -16.80 -11.05
N ARG A 238 -9.94 -15.78 -10.88
CA ARG A 238 -10.61 -15.10 -12.00
C ARG A 238 -9.61 -14.39 -12.92
N LEU A 239 -8.61 -13.72 -12.35
CA LEU A 239 -7.57 -13.04 -13.13
C LEU A 239 -6.71 -14.05 -13.89
N LEU A 240 -6.34 -15.17 -13.27
CA LEU A 240 -5.66 -16.27 -13.94
C LEU A 240 -6.49 -16.83 -15.10
N GLN A 241 -7.78 -17.11 -14.90
CA GLN A 241 -8.65 -17.57 -15.99
C GLN A 241 -8.71 -16.57 -17.16
N GLN A 242 -8.83 -15.26 -16.86
CA GLN A 242 -8.82 -14.23 -17.89
C GLN A 242 -7.48 -14.14 -18.62
N VAL A 243 -6.36 -14.25 -17.90
CA VAL A 243 -5.02 -14.29 -18.48
C VAL A 243 -4.86 -15.51 -19.38
N TYR A 244 -5.26 -16.70 -18.92
CA TYR A 244 -5.21 -17.93 -19.70
C TYR A 244 -6.10 -17.90 -20.94
N GLN A 245 -7.21 -17.16 -20.93
CA GLN A 245 -8.04 -16.97 -22.13
C GLN A 245 -7.43 -16.03 -23.17
N MET A 246 -6.45 -15.20 -22.78
CA MET A 246 -5.79 -14.22 -23.66
C MET A 246 -4.47 -14.73 -24.27
N VAL A 247 -3.91 -15.81 -23.72
CA VAL A 247 -2.68 -16.48 -24.18
C VAL A 247 -3.04 -17.68 -25.04
#